data_AF-A0A9W8K1B4-F1
#
_entry.id   AF-A0A9W8K1B4-F1
#
_cell.length_a   1.000
_cell.length_b   1.000
_cell.length_c   1.000
_cell.angle_alpha   90.00
_cell.angle_beta   90.00
_cell.angle_gamma   90.00
#
_symmetry.space_group_name_H-M   'P 1'
#
loop_
_entity.id
_entity.type
_entity.pdbx_description
1 polymer ?
#
loop_
_entity_poly.entity_id
_entity_poly.type
_entity_poly.pdbx_seq_one_letter_code
_entity_poly.pdbx_strand_id
1 'polypeptide(L)'
;MGPSRDDYPLFPGVKGFWIQVLDKNGNSHNLSSLAYDKKNHDLAWYPLKRQTIDQLKQQILSDDLSLNPSDYEAYAYEGADTTLDGEDVIDDLNVGLKKKKPLIFAENRNDSGDDGEDGESNSGNGDDSENAEDDSEEEESSSESEDDDQSSYRYENTGSSDPYRNFTRRLQCITNGDWSVYPESIRSTYNGEILWTDGNQAYAVGTMPAYMVVRRSPSVPTGPVVEVGQLKELFLQKRQEFWKDPASAGDLEAYARRDDTHEYTVLKGFIPPTLVGKETPRGQSHWRKSDTFFTDFAKNYPDQVLSESEDSLIIGNTASHDTRQYLAKWDRDGKDRTASAGMSYMHLLVIPKREILFFFKKKVYNVVSLGSPAIIEEMIAHFWRFWESPESRSKITWWLKEAVERRAASVVDTLTSQTPTLVDEFQSIMKEVLASTEKFARTLRELRASEDDKSLVFGFHPAPEASIGHLHMHIVLAAAEFREFSTRAHDWKTIPAKTVVELISGEARRCDADSVDSSCAFVF
;
A
#
# COMPACT_ATOMS: atom_id res chain seq x y z
N MET A 1 -6.45 5.36 -25.32
CA MET A 1 -5.75 5.07 -24.07
C MET A 1 -5.24 6.39 -23.54
N GLY A 2 -5.63 6.83 -22.34
CA GLY A 2 -5.03 8.00 -21.72
C GLY A 2 -3.63 7.66 -21.19
N PRO A 3 -2.69 8.62 -21.12
CA PRO A 3 -1.36 8.37 -20.57
C PRO A 3 -1.41 7.93 -19.10
N SER A 4 -0.56 6.95 -18.74
CA SER A 4 -0.36 6.49 -17.37
C SER A 4 0.27 7.60 -16.52
N ARG A 5 -0.38 7.95 -15.40
CA ARG A 5 0.13 8.90 -14.40
C ARG A 5 1.09 8.21 -13.44
N ASP A 6 2.09 8.93 -12.96
CA ASP A 6 2.96 8.46 -11.88
C ASP A 6 2.20 8.54 -10.54
N ASP A 7 2.02 7.41 -9.85
CA ASP A 7 1.41 7.38 -8.52
C ASP A 7 2.35 8.02 -7.49
N TYR A 8 1.82 8.92 -6.65
CA TYR A 8 2.58 9.43 -5.51
C TYR A 8 2.59 8.40 -4.38
N PRO A 9 3.76 8.02 -3.82
CA PRO A 9 3.84 6.95 -2.83
C PRO A 9 3.02 7.16 -1.56
N LEU A 10 2.77 8.41 -1.16
CA LEU A 10 1.98 8.72 0.04
C LEU A 10 0.47 8.88 -0.26
N PHE A 11 0.06 8.93 -1.53
CA PHE A 11 -1.34 9.06 -1.95
C PHE A 11 -1.68 8.05 -3.07
N PRO A 12 -1.54 6.73 -2.83
CA PRO A 12 -1.82 5.72 -3.85
C PRO A 12 -3.28 5.79 -4.30
N GLY A 13 -3.51 5.88 -5.62
CA GLY A 13 -4.84 5.92 -6.23
C GLY A 13 -5.53 7.30 -6.23
N VAL A 14 -4.91 8.34 -5.69
CA VAL A 14 -5.40 9.72 -5.85
C VAL A 14 -4.80 10.31 -7.11
N LYS A 15 -5.65 10.86 -7.97
CA LYS A 15 -5.24 11.58 -9.18
C LYS A 15 -4.60 12.92 -8.79
N GLY A 16 -3.51 13.31 -9.45
CA GLY A 16 -2.84 14.60 -9.19
C GLY A 16 -1.84 15.00 -10.27
N PHE A 17 -1.13 16.09 -10.02
CA PHE A 17 -0.11 16.68 -10.87
C PHE A 17 1.24 16.68 -10.14
N TRP A 18 2.31 16.44 -10.88
CA TRP A 18 3.65 16.84 -10.50
C TRP A 18 3.83 18.31 -10.86
N ILE A 19 4.33 19.09 -9.91
CA ILE A 19 4.57 20.52 -10.07
C ILE A 19 6.03 20.87 -9.77
N GLN A 20 6.50 21.95 -10.38
CA GLN A 20 7.78 22.60 -10.12
C GLN A 20 7.56 24.12 -10.13
N VAL A 21 8.23 24.85 -9.25
CA VAL A 21 8.10 26.31 -9.16
C VAL A 21 9.50 26.92 -9.30
N LEU A 22 9.70 27.77 -10.29
CA LEU A 22 11.00 28.33 -10.66
C LEU A 22 11.02 29.85 -10.46
N ASP A 23 12.09 30.37 -9.85
CA ASP A 23 12.36 31.81 -9.78
C ASP A 23 12.80 32.37 -11.15
N LYS A 24 12.96 33.69 -11.24
CA LYS A 24 13.37 34.38 -12.48
C LYS A 24 14.73 33.92 -13.05
N ASN A 25 15.58 33.35 -12.19
CA ASN A 25 16.90 32.83 -12.56
C ASN A 25 16.83 31.34 -12.95
N GLY A 26 15.67 30.70 -12.84
CA GLY A 26 15.48 29.27 -13.09
C GLY A 26 15.82 28.38 -11.89
N ASN A 27 16.00 28.93 -10.69
CA ASN A 27 16.20 28.10 -9.49
C ASN A 27 14.86 27.63 -8.95
N SER A 28 14.80 26.39 -8.43
CA SER A 28 13.58 25.88 -7.80
C SER A 28 13.31 26.53 -6.46
N HIS A 29 12.03 26.86 -6.20
CA HIS A 29 11.56 27.20 -4.87
C HIS A 29 11.52 25.97 -3.97
N ASN A 30 11.59 26.20 -2.65
CA ASN A 30 11.44 25.15 -1.66
C ASN A 30 9.97 24.73 -1.55
N LEU A 31 9.66 23.49 -1.94
CA LEU A 31 8.31 22.93 -1.93
C LEU A 31 8.01 22.08 -0.67
N SER A 32 8.76 22.25 0.42
CA SER A 32 8.62 21.43 1.63
C SER A 32 7.27 21.54 2.34
N SER A 33 6.51 22.62 2.10
CA SER A 33 5.13 22.78 2.57
C SER A 33 4.14 21.88 1.82
N LEU A 34 4.54 21.35 0.65
CA LEU A 34 3.75 20.47 -0.19
C LEU A 34 4.23 19.01 -0.07
N ALA A 35 3.52 18.09 -0.73
CA ALA A 35 3.92 16.69 -0.81
C ALA A 35 5.11 16.50 -1.79
N TYR A 36 6.31 16.95 -1.38
CA TYR A 36 7.52 16.95 -2.20
C TYR A 36 8.10 15.53 -2.44
N ASP A 37 8.86 15.34 -3.53
CA ASP A 37 9.55 14.08 -3.80
C ASP A 37 10.80 13.94 -2.91
N LYS A 38 10.87 12.88 -2.12
CA LYS A 38 12.04 12.59 -1.25
C LYS A 38 13.34 12.41 -2.02
N LYS A 39 13.28 12.13 -3.33
CA LYS A 39 14.45 12.01 -4.21
C LYS A 39 14.77 13.30 -4.97
N ASN A 40 13.81 14.22 -5.09
CA ASN A 40 13.97 15.48 -5.80
C ASN A 40 13.13 16.58 -5.11
N HIS A 41 13.80 17.43 -4.32
CA HIS A 41 13.15 18.47 -3.54
C HIS A 41 12.50 19.58 -4.38
N ASP A 42 12.82 19.63 -5.67
CA ASP A 42 12.31 20.63 -6.62
C ASP A 42 10.94 20.22 -7.19
N LEU A 43 10.49 19.00 -6.91
CA LEU A 43 9.20 18.48 -7.37
C LEU A 43 8.26 18.24 -6.22
N ALA A 44 7.00 18.65 -6.39
CA ALA A 44 5.93 18.28 -5.48
C ALA A 44 4.75 17.66 -6.21
N TRP A 45 4.00 16.84 -5.48
CA TRP A 45 2.76 16.25 -5.97
C TRP A 45 1.56 17.02 -5.40
N TYR A 46 0.61 17.35 -6.27
CA TYR A 46 -0.60 18.08 -5.92
C TYR A 46 -1.87 17.31 -6.32
N PRO A 47 -2.82 17.08 -5.41
CA PRO A 47 -4.04 16.33 -5.73
C PRO A 47 -4.93 17.08 -6.73
N LEU A 48 -5.46 16.35 -7.71
CA LEU A 48 -6.35 16.86 -8.75
C LEU A 48 -7.70 17.25 -8.12
N LYS A 49 -8.06 18.51 -8.26
CA LYS A 49 -9.41 19.04 -8.03
C LYS A 49 -9.94 19.62 -9.35
N ARG A 50 -11.26 19.72 -9.50
CA ARG A 50 -11.87 20.42 -10.66
C ARG A 50 -11.64 21.93 -10.49
N GLN A 51 -10.56 22.44 -11.07
CA GLN A 51 -10.18 23.85 -11.02
C GLN A 51 -9.43 24.26 -12.29
N THR A 52 -9.49 25.55 -12.62
CA THR A 52 -8.75 26.19 -13.73
C THR A 52 -7.25 26.24 -13.42
N ILE A 53 -6.39 26.50 -14.42
CA ILE A 53 -4.95 26.79 -14.18
C ILE A 53 -4.77 27.94 -13.19
N ASP A 54 -5.53 29.04 -13.34
CA ASP A 54 -5.40 30.23 -12.49
C ASP A 54 -5.73 29.95 -11.02
N GLN A 55 -6.79 29.18 -10.77
CA GLN A 55 -7.14 28.71 -9.42
C GLN A 55 -6.06 27.81 -8.82
N LEU A 56 -5.51 26.87 -9.59
CA LEU A 56 -4.41 26.02 -9.13
C LEU A 56 -3.15 26.86 -8.83
N LYS A 57 -2.85 27.83 -9.70
CA LYS A 57 -1.75 28.78 -9.56
C LYS A 57 -1.89 29.62 -8.30
N GLN A 58 -3.08 30.20 -8.04
CA GLN A 58 -3.35 30.93 -6.80
C GLN A 58 -3.16 30.06 -5.56
N GLN A 59 -3.71 28.85 -5.57
CA GLN A 59 -3.66 27.96 -4.41
C GLN A 59 -2.21 27.57 -4.06
N ILE A 60 -1.42 27.17 -5.06
CA ILE A 60 -0.03 26.75 -4.84
C ILE A 60 0.86 27.95 -4.51
N LEU A 61 0.82 29.01 -5.32
CA LEU A 61 1.76 30.12 -5.18
C LEU A 61 1.40 30.98 -3.97
N SER A 62 0.13 31.37 -3.82
CA SER A 62 -0.29 32.26 -2.73
C SER A 62 -0.49 31.51 -1.42
N ASP A 63 -1.37 30.50 -1.39
CA ASP A 63 -1.77 29.87 -0.12
C ASP A 63 -0.65 28.97 0.44
N ASP A 64 0.00 28.19 -0.41
CA ASP A 64 0.97 27.16 0.03
C ASP A 64 2.42 27.68 0.09
N LEU A 65 2.79 28.68 -0.74
CA LEU A 65 4.17 29.20 -0.85
C LEU A 65 4.32 30.69 -0.50
N SER A 66 3.23 31.43 -0.25
CA SER A 66 3.27 32.87 0.04
C SER A 66 3.97 33.73 -1.04
N LEU A 67 3.89 33.31 -2.30
CA LEU A 67 4.35 34.01 -3.50
C LEU A 67 3.19 34.76 -4.17
N ASN A 68 3.52 35.77 -4.97
CA ASN A 68 2.51 36.54 -5.71
C ASN A 68 2.20 35.85 -7.05
N PRO A 69 0.98 35.33 -7.28
CA PRO A 69 0.66 34.57 -8.49
C PRO A 69 0.74 35.35 -9.80
N SER A 70 0.69 36.69 -9.76
CA SER A 70 0.83 37.52 -10.97
C SER A 70 2.23 37.52 -11.54
N ASP A 71 3.23 37.19 -10.72
CA ASP A 71 4.63 37.25 -11.09
C ASP A 71 5.06 35.96 -11.78
N TYR A 72 4.18 34.96 -11.88
CA TYR A 72 4.46 33.63 -12.42
C TYR A 72 3.50 33.27 -13.55
N GLU A 73 4.02 32.60 -14.57
CA GLU A 73 3.27 31.99 -15.66
C GLU A 73 3.28 30.46 -15.54
N ALA A 74 2.19 29.81 -15.96
CA ALA A 74 2.08 28.36 -15.97
C ALA A 74 2.50 27.75 -17.31
N TYR A 75 3.32 26.71 -17.29
CA TYR A 75 3.83 26.01 -18.48
C TYR A 75 3.60 24.50 -18.37
N ALA A 76 3.30 23.85 -19.49
CA ALA A 76 2.99 22.41 -19.52
C ALA A 76 4.21 21.51 -19.19
N TYR A 77 5.43 22.01 -19.41
CA TYR A 77 6.71 21.35 -19.15
C TYR A 77 7.87 22.36 -19.33
N GLU A 78 9.09 21.94 -18.99
CA GLU A 78 10.30 22.77 -19.10
C GLU A 78 10.66 23.07 -20.56
N GLY A 79 10.73 24.34 -20.92
CA GLY A 79 10.99 24.80 -22.29
C GLY A 79 9.75 24.84 -23.19
N ALA A 80 8.53 24.87 -22.63
CA ALA A 80 7.34 25.18 -23.42
C ALA A 80 7.30 26.67 -23.80
N ASP A 81 7.05 26.97 -25.08
CA ASP A 81 7.01 28.35 -25.60
C ASP A 81 5.66 29.07 -25.36
N THR A 82 4.68 28.37 -24.80
CA THR A 82 3.31 28.86 -24.62
C THR A 82 2.87 28.71 -23.16
N THR A 83 2.37 29.81 -22.59
CA THR A 83 1.75 29.83 -21.27
C THR A 83 0.36 29.19 -21.31
N LEU A 84 -0.04 28.53 -20.21
CA LEU A 84 -1.35 27.94 -19.96
C LEU A 84 -2.29 28.89 -19.19
N ASP A 85 -1.84 30.09 -18.87
CA ASP A 85 -2.64 31.08 -18.16
C ASP A 85 -3.90 31.44 -18.96
N GLY A 86 -5.05 31.56 -18.27
CA GLY A 86 -6.34 31.82 -18.90
C GLY A 86 -7.02 30.60 -19.54
N GLU A 87 -6.47 29.40 -19.42
CA GLU A 87 -7.19 28.17 -19.80
C GLU A 87 -8.29 27.81 -18.79
N ASP A 88 -9.53 27.66 -19.28
CA ASP A 88 -10.72 27.33 -18.48
C ASP A 88 -10.63 25.96 -17.79
N VAL A 89 -9.86 25.02 -18.33
CA VAL A 89 -9.72 23.67 -17.80
C VAL A 89 -8.31 23.15 -18.04
N ILE A 90 -7.64 22.73 -16.96
CA ILE A 90 -6.36 22.04 -17.04
C ILE A 90 -6.56 20.75 -17.84
N ASP A 91 -5.79 20.56 -18.91
CA ASP A 91 -5.73 19.28 -19.62
C ASP A 91 -5.14 18.20 -18.69
N ASP A 92 -6.04 17.60 -17.91
CA ASP A 92 -5.75 16.55 -16.96
C ASP A 92 -5.32 15.24 -17.66
N LEU A 93 -5.33 15.19 -18.99
CA LEU A 93 -4.78 14.08 -19.74
C LEU A 93 -3.35 14.31 -20.20
N ASN A 94 -2.80 15.52 -20.17
CA ASN A 94 -1.47 15.76 -20.75
C ASN A 94 -0.49 16.53 -19.86
N VAL A 95 -0.96 17.33 -18.91
CA VAL A 95 -0.09 18.23 -18.13
C VAL A 95 0.25 17.65 -16.75
N GLY A 96 1.52 17.71 -16.33
CA GLY A 96 1.95 17.35 -14.98
C GLY A 96 1.80 15.87 -14.60
N LEU A 97 1.64 14.96 -15.56
CA LEU A 97 1.28 13.56 -15.25
C LEU A 97 2.43 12.71 -14.74
N LYS A 98 3.67 13.14 -14.97
CA LYS A 98 4.88 12.36 -14.68
C LYS A 98 5.93 13.27 -14.04
N LYS A 99 6.77 12.70 -13.18
CA LYS A 99 7.89 13.43 -12.56
C LYS A 99 8.82 14.08 -13.58
N LYS A 100 9.01 13.44 -14.73
CA LYS A 100 9.84 13.94 -15.83
C LYS A 100 9.18 15.03 -16.69
N LYS A 101 7.90 15.31 -16.46
CA LYS A 101 7.10 16.33 -17.16
C LYS A 101 6.14 17.00 -16.16
N PRO A 102 6.68 17.74 -15.17
CA PRO A 102 5.85 18.46 -14.23
C PRO A 102 5.17 19.66 -14.90
N LEU A 103 4.05 20.11 -14.34
CA LEU A 103 3.51 21.44 -14.58
C LEU A 103 4.45 22.45 -13.92
N ILE A 104 4.84 23.49 -14.64
CA ILE A 104 5.83 24.47 -14.17
C ILE A 104 5.16 25.81 -13.93
N PHE A 105 5.43 26.43 -12.79
CA PHE A 105 5.15 27.84 -12.54
C PHE A 105 6.48 28.59 -12.54
N ALA A 106 6.75 29.44 -13.54
CA ALA A 106 8.01 30.16 -13.67
C ALA A 106 7.80 31.67 -13.54
N GLU A 107 8.65 32.33 -12.75
CA GLU A 107 8.59 33.77 -12.53
C GLU A 107 8.96 34.54 -13.81
N ASN A 108 8.17 35.54 -14.16
CA ASN A 108 8.33 36.36 -15.34
C ASN A 108 9.64 37.14 -15.28
N ARG A 109 10.45 37.05 -16.34
CA ARG A 109 11.72 37.77 -16.46
C ARG A 109 11.55 39.26 -16.79
N ASN A 110 10.34 39.71 -17.08
CA ASN A 110 10.06 41.05 -17.59
C ASN A 110 9.56 41.98 -16.48
N ASP A 111 10.42 42.28 -15.50
CA ASP A 111 10.22 43.49 -14.69
C ASP A 111 11.51 43.98 -14.01
N SER A 112 12.61 44.07 -14.78
CA SER A 112 13.61 45.07 -14.44
C SER A 112 13.05 46.42 -14.87
N GLY A 113 12.46 47.14 -13.91
CA GLY A 113 12.21 48.56 -14.01
C GLY A 113 13.45 49.27 -14.54
N ASP A 114 13.36 49.69 -15.80
CA ASP A 114 14.25 50.62 -16.46
C ASP A 114 13.91 52.01 -15.89
N ASP A 115 14.55 52.36 -14.77
CA ASP A 115 14.74 53.76 -14.40
C ASP A 115 15.77 54.32 -15.37
N GLY A 116 15.28 55.18 -16.26
CA GLY A 116 15.95 55.50 -17.50
C GLY A 116 17.23 56.32 -17.39
N GLU A 117 17.89 56.45 -18.53
CA GLU A 117 18.54 57.69 -18.93
C GLU A 117 18.70 57.73 -20.46
N ASP A 118 18.46 58.93 -20.98
CA ASP A 118 18.35 59.31 -22.37
C ASP A 118 19.61 59.02 -23.21
N GLY A 119 19.42 58.72 -24.50
CA GLY A 119 20.58 58.59 -25.40
C GLY A 119 20.28 58.26 -26.85
N GLU A 120 19.63 59.18 -27.56
CA GLU A 120 19.81 59.51 -28.98
C GLU A 120 20.01 58.37 -30.01
N SER A 121 18.93 58.14 -30.77
CA SER A 121 18.87 57.98 -32.22
C SER A 121 20.20 57.91 -32.99
N ASN A 122 20.39 56.80 -33.72
CA ASN A 122 20.86 56.93 -35.10
C ASN A 122 20.36 55.82 -36.03
N SER A 123 19.69 56.27 -37.08
CA SER A 123 19.23 55.53 -38.25
C SER A 123 20.41 55.07 -39.11
N GLY A 124 20.37 53.83 -39.58
CA GLY A 124 21.32 53.34 -40.59
C GLY A 124 20.79 52.14 -41.36
N ASN A 125 20.19 52.42 -42.52
CA ASN A 125 19.95 51.45 -43.60
C ASN A 125 21.26 50.74 -43.99
N GLY A 126 21.16 49.48 -44.39
CA GLY A 126 22.24 48.74 -45.05
C GLY A 126 21.75 47.42 -45.61
N ASP A 127 21.44 47.44 -46.91
CA ASP A 127 21.17 46.32 -47.80
C ASP A 127 22.35 45.34 -47.96
N ASP A 128 22.00 44.15 -48.46
CA ASP A 128 22.77 43.23 -49.30
C ASP A 128 24.07 42.61 -48.79
N SER A 129 24.13 41.28 -48.76
CA SER A 129 24.88 40.51 -49.78
C SER A 129 24.86 39.00 -49.55
N GLU A 130 24.85 38.30 -50.68
CA GLU A 130 24.84 36.86 -50.92
C GLU A 130 26.19 36.16 -50.62
N ASN A 131 26.14 34.82 -50.72
CA ASN A 131 27.25 33.84 -50.80
C ASN A 131 27.95 33.53 -49.46
N ALA A 132 28.35 32.30 -49.15
CA ALA A 132 28.81 31.20 -49.99
C ALA A 132 28.63 29.83 -49.31
N GLU A 133 28.51 28.79 -50.14
CA GLU A 133 28.75 27.38 -49.82
C GLU A 133 30.20 27.17 -49.34
N ASP A 134 30.44 26.29 -48.38
CA ASP A 134 31.62 25.40 -48.46
C ASP A 134 31.44 24.14 -47.62
N ASP A 135 31.85 23.03 -48.25
CA ASP A 135 31.87 21.66 -47.78
C ASP A 135 33.02 21.44 -46.78
N SER A 136 32.86 20.51 -45.84
CA SER A 136 33.93 19.54 -45.52
C SER A 136 33.41 18.36 -44.71
N GLU A 137 33.74 17.19 -45.24
CA GLU A 137 33.49 15.85 -44.76
C GLU A 137 34.49 15.40 -43.67
N GLU A 138 34.27 14.18 -43.17
CA GLU A 138 35.26 13.25 -42.53
C GLU A 138 35.69 13.58 -41.07
N GLU A 139 35.93 12.66 -40.14
CA GLU A 139 35.82 11.20 -40.04
C GLU A 139 35.94 10.79 -38.55
N GLU A 140 35.46 9.59 -38.27
CA GLU A 140 35.84 8.55 -37.30
C GLU A 140 36.60 8.78 -35.96
N SER A 141 36.16 7.93 -35.02
CA SER A 141 36.94 7.27 -33.94
C SER A 141 37.28 8.16 -32.73
N SER A 142 37.35 7.71 -31.47
CA SER A 142 37.56 6.38 -30.89
C SER A 142 37.29 6.44 -29.36
N SER A 143 36.87 5.30 -28.80
CA SER A 143 37.24 4.72 -27.49
C SER A 143 37.39 5.59 -26.22
N GLU A 144 36.65 5.15 -25.19
CA GLU A 144 37.09 4.85 -23.81
C GLU A 144 38.04 5.83 -23.08
N SER A 145 37.55 6.36 -21.96
CA SER A 145 38.26 6.25 -20.67
C SER A 145 37.29 6.52 -19.51
N GLU A 146 37.15 5.51 -18.65
CA GLU A 146 36.85 5.67 -17.24
C GLU A 146 37.96 6.51 -16.60
N ASP A 147 37.62 7.48 -15.76
CA ASP A 147 38.47 7.82 -14.63
C ASP A 147 37.66 8.55 -13.54
N ASP A 148 37.91 8.06 -12.33
CA ASP A 148 37.49 8.57 -11.02
C ASP A 148 37.82 10.05 -10.85
N ASP A 149 36.90 10.82 -10.26
CA ASP A 149 37.34 11.98 -9.47
C ASP A 149 36.55 12.16 -8.17
N GLN A 150 37.30 12.07 -7.07
CA GLN A 150 36.88 12.28 -5.70
C GLN A 150 36.87 13.78 -5.41
N SER A 151 35.72 14.46 -5.50
CA SER A 151 35.61 15.83 -4.97
C SER A 151 34.93 15.85 -3.60
N SER A 152 35.74 16.02 -2.56
CA SER A 152 35.33 16.34 -1.20
C SER A 152 34.71 17.73 -1.11
N TYR A 153 33.43 17.84 -0.78
CA TYR A 153 32.83 19.12 -0.36
C TYR A 153 32.44 19.09 1.11
N ARG A 154 33.22 19.83 1.91
CA ARG A 154 32.82 20.33 3.22
C ARG A 154 31.70 21.35 3.01
N TYR A 155 30.55 21.14 3.62
CA TYR A 155 29.60 22.21 3.89
C TYR A 155 29.51 22.47 5.39
N GLU A 156 29.86 23.71 5.73
CA GLU A 156 29.69 24.30 7.05
C GLU A 156 28.21 24.56 7.34
N ASN A 157 27.96 24.76 8.63
CA ASN A 157 26.71 24.54 9.30
C ASN A 157 26.04 25.86 9.67
N THR A 158 24.79 26.07 9.24
CA THR A 158 23.78 26.94 9.87
C THR A 158 22.42 26.27 9.60
N GLY A 159 21.42 26.14 10.47
CA GLY A 159 21.17 26.51 11.85
C GLY A 159 19.72 26.15 12.14
N SER A 160 19.42 24.87 12.39
CA SER A 160 18.16 24.38 12.99
C SER A 160 18.38 22.93 13.42
N SER A 161 18.16 22.62 14.69
CA SER A 161 18.57 21.37 15.34
C SER A 161 17.60 20.23 15.07
N ASP A 162 17.86 19.44 14.03
CA ASP A 162 17.31 18.09 13.89
C ASP A 162 18.03 17.15 14.89
N PRO A 163 17.31 16.55 15.88
CA PRO A 163 17.90 15.62 16.84
C PRO A 163 18.43 14.34 16.19
N TYR A 164 18.13 14.09 14.91
CA TYR A 164 18.60 12.94 14.14
C TYR A 164 19.79 13.25 13.22
N ARG A 165 20.31 14.48 13.20
CA ARG A 165 21.41 14.88 12.30
C ARG A 165 22.71 14.09 12.51
N ASN A 166 22.90 13.51 13.70
CA ASN A 166 24.06 12.69 14.01
C ASN A 166 23.91 11.23 13.53
N PHE A 167 22.75 10.81 13.02
CA PHE A 167 22.51 9.42 12.59
C PHE A 167 23.16 9.04 11.24
N THR A 168 23.81 9.96 10.52
CA THR A 168 24.17 9.71 9.10
C THR A 168 25.65 9.53 8.81
N ARG A 169 26.51 9.15 9.76
CA ARG A 169 27.94 8.92 9.45
C ARG A 169 28.51 7.57 9.90
N ARG A 170 27.93 6.48 9.38
CA ARG A 170 28.60 5.25 8.90
C ARG A 170 27.59 4.11 8.82
N LEU A 171 27.10 3.84 7.61
CA LEU A 171 26.42 2.58 7.31
C LEU A 171 27.50 1.49 7.20
N GLN A 172 27.73 0.71 8.26
CA GLN A 172 28.45 -0.56 8.12
C GLN A 172 27.43 -1.67 7.89
N CYS A 173 27.28 -2.07 6.63
CA CYS A 173 26.57 -3.29 6.27
C CYS A 173 27.46 -4.47 6.67
N ILE A 174 27.19 -5.11 7.82
CA ILE A 174 27.90 -6.32 8.25
C ILE A 174 27.25 -7.55 7.59
N THR A 175 27.03 -7.51 6.27
CA THR A 175 26.59 -8.70 5.54
C THR A 175 27.75 -9.68 5.31
N ASN A 176 29.00 -9.20 5.37
CA ASN A 176 30.24 -9.99 5.22
C ASN A 176 31.24 -9.80 6.38
N GLY A 177 30.81 -9.23 7.52
CA GLY A 177 31.75 -9.04 8.63
C GLY A 177 32.08 -10.34 9.34
N ASP A 178 33.27 -10.41 9.93
CA ASP A 178 33.68 -11.55 10.74
C ASP A 178 32.86 -11.57 12.05
N TRP A 179 31.80 -12.36 12.06
CA TRP A 179 30.94 -12.53 13.23
C TRP A 179 31.63 -13.24 14.39
N SER A 180 32.81 -13.85 14.17
CA SER A 180 33.52 -14.62 15.21
C SER A 180 33.97 -13.77 16.40
N VAL A 181 34.07 -12.45 16.21
CA VAL A 181 34.44 -11.47 17.24
C VAL A 181 33.35 -11.20 18.28
N TYR A 182 32.11 -11.65 18.04
CA TYR A 182 30.98 -11.44 18.96
C TYR A 182 30.70 -12.68 19.84
N PRO A 183 30.17 -12.50 21.07
CA PRO A 183 29.75 -13.60 21.92
C PRO A 183 28.73 -14.52 21.24
N GLU A 184 28.74 -15.80 21.58
CA GLU A 184 27.91 -16.82 20.94
C GLU A 184 26.41 -16.50 20.97
N SER A 185 25.92 -15.88 22.06
CA SER A 185 24.52 -15.45 22.19
C SER A 185 24.09 -14.38 21.17
N ILE A 186 25.01 -13.51 20.75
CA ILE A 186 24.75 -12.50 19.72
C ILE A 186 24.84 -13.14 18.34
N ARG A 187 25.86 -13.97 18.10
CA ARG A 187 26.01 -14.67 16.81
C ARG A 187 24.82 -15.60 16.52
N SER A 188 24.37 -16.39 17.48
CA SER A 188 23.26 -17.33 17.26
C SER A 188 21.92 -16.64 17.03
N THR A 189 21.74 -15.45 17.59
CA THR A 189 20.47 -14.71 17.52
C THR A 189 20.38 -13.80 16.28
N TYR A 190 21.50 -13.26 15.80
CA TYR A 190 21.53 -12.15 14.82
C TYR A 190 22.38 -12.41 13.56
N ASN A 191 22.91 -13.63 13.36
CA ASN A 191 23.68 -13.97 12.16
C ASN A 191 22.84 -13.78 10.88
N GLY A 192 23.31 -12.91 9.97
CA GLY A 192 22.60 -12.52 8.75
C GLY A 192 21.71 -11.28 8.87
N GLU A 193 21.63 -10.65 10.05
CA GLU A 193 20.91 -9.40 10.28
C GLU A 193 21.83 -8.16 10.21
N ILE A 194 21.26 -6.97 9.95
CA ILE A 194 22.00 -5.71 10.02
C ILE A 194 21.91 -5.17 11.45
N LEU A 195 23.03 -5.22 12.18
CA LEU A 195 23.16 -4.59 13.48
C LEU A 195 23.51 -3.10 13.30
N TRP A 196 22.69 -2.21 13.87
CA TRP A 196 23.01 -0.79 13.99
C TRP A 196 23.50 -0.49 15.40
N THR A 197 24.49 0.38 15.54
CA THR A 197 24.85 1.00 16.83
C THR A 197 25.00 2.50 16.61
N ASP A 198 24.61 3.30 17.60
CA ASP A 198 24.79 4.75 17.57
C ASP A 198 26.24 5.17 17.89
N GLY A 199 27.12 4.20 18.18
CA GLY A 199 28.51 4.43 18.55
C GLY A 199 28.67 5.07 19.94
N ASN A 200 27.59 5.26 20.69
CA ASN A 200 27.61 5.89 21.99
C ASN A 200 27.91 4.87 23.08
N GLN A 201 29.15 4.89 23.59
CA GLN A 201 29.58 3.99 24.66
C GLN A 201 28.83 4.21 25.98
N ALA A 202 28.13 5.34 26.17
CA ALA A 202 27.35 5.58 27.38
C ALA A 202 26.12 4.65 27.52
N TYR A 203 25.63 4.08 26.42
CA TYR A 203 24.55 3.08 26.42
C TYR A 203 25.06 1.64 26.43
N ALA A 204 26.38 1.44 26.53
CA ALA A 204 26.97 0.11 26.56
C ALA A 204 26.59 -0.62 27.85
N VAL A 205 26.21 -1.90 27.71
CA VAL A 205 26.06 -2.80 28.85
C VAL A 205 27.36 -3.60 28.96
N GLY A 206 28.26 -3.17 29.85
CA GLY A 206 29.61 -3.71 29.96
C GLY A 206 30.52 -3.22 28.81
N THR A 207 31.20 -4.15 28.12
CA THR A 207 32.05 -3.83 26.95
C THR A 207 31.29 -3.84 25.63
N MET A 208 29.97 -4.06 25.66
CA MET A 208 29.15 -4.19 24.45
C MET A 208 28.39 -2.89 24.17
N PRO A 209 28.58 -2.24 22.99
CA PRO A 209 27.77 -1.11 22.55
C PRO A 209 26.28 -1.46 22.54
N ALA A 210 25.40 -0.47 22.74
CA ALA A 210 23.98 -0.66 22.48
C ALA A 210 23.76 -0.85 20.97
N TYR A 211 23.03 -1.91 20.61
CA TYR A 211 22.66 -2.20 19.22
C TYR A 211 21.15 -2.10 19.04
N MET A 212 20.74 -1.42 17.97
CA MET A 212 19.38 -1.49 17.44
C MET A 212 19.36 -2.54 16.32
N VAL A 213 18.46 -3.51 16.43
CA VAL A 213 18.30 -4.57 15.43
C VAL A 213 17.26 -4.12 14.41
N VAL A 214 17.69 -3.88 13.17
CA VAL A 214 16.78 -3.52 12.08
C VAL A 214 16.66 -4.70 11.14
N ARG A 215 15.50 -5.39 11.17
CA ARG A 215 15.20 -6.49 10.24
C ARG A 215 14.88 -5.93 8.87
N ARG A 216 15.84 -5.98 7.93
CA ARG A 216 15.53 -5.91 6.50
C ARG A 216 15.04 -7.28 6.03
N SER A 217 13.78 -7.36 5.59
CA SER A 217 13.30 -8.49 4.80
C SER A 217 14.04 -8.45 3.44
N PRO A 218 14.75 -9.52 3.01
CA PRO A 218 15.66 -9.47 1.85
C PRO A 218 15.03 -9.12 0.48
N SER A 219 13.72 -8.96 0.37
CA SER A 219 13.02 -8.88 -0.91
C SER A 219 12.04 -7.70 -1.10
N VAL A 220 12.07 -6.66 -0.25
CA VAL A 220 11.22 -5.46 -0.46
C VAL A 220 11.98 -4.17 -0.15
N PRO A 221 12.40 -3.40 -1.17
CA PRO A 221 13.06 -2.11 -0.95
C PRO A 221 12.13 -0.96 -0.49
N THR A 222 10.80 -1.13 -0.50
CA THR A 222 9.85 0.00 -0.37
C THR A 222 8.57 -0.24 0.45
N GLY A 223 8.43 -1.36 1.17
CA GLY A 223 7.29 -1.56 2.07
C GLY A 223 7.50 -0.92 3.44
N PRO A 224 6.50 -0.27 4.07
CA PRO A 224 6.63 0.23 5.43
C PRO A 224 6.83 -0.94 6.40
N VAL A 225 7.91 -0.88 7.17
CA VAL A 225 8.09 -1.74 8.35
C VAL A 225 7.17 -1.20 9.43
N VAL A 226 6.05 -1.87 9.68
CA VAL A 226 5.13 -1.48 10.75
C VAL A 226 5.53 -2.20 12.03
N GLU A 227 5.97 -1.45 13.03
CA GLU A 227 6.26 -2.02 14.35
C GLU A 227 4.98 -2.56 14.99
N VAL A 228 5.09 -3.63 15.78
CA VAL A 228 3.92 -4.23 16.47
C VAL A 228 3.17 -3.20 17.32
N GLY A 229 3.87 -2.20 17.88
CA GLY A 229 3.25 -1.07 18.58
C GLY A 229 2.32 -0.25 17.70
N GLN A 230 2.70 0.03 16.45
CA GLN A 230 1.90 0.80 15.50
C GLN A 230 0.64 0.06 15.07
N LEU A 231 0.68 -1.27 14.93
CA LEU A 231 -0.52 -2.06 14.63
C LEU A 231 -1.51 -2.07 15.79
N LYS A 232 -1.01 -2.14 17.04
CA LYS A 232 -1.84 -2.04 18.24
C LYS A 232 -2.55 -0.68 18.31
N GLU A 233 -1.80 0.39 18.08
CA GLU A 233 -2.33 1.76 18.03
C GLU A 233 -3.34 1.96 16.90
N LEU A 234 -3.04 1.45 15.69
CA LEU A 234 -3.95 1.48 14.56
C LEU A 234 -5.28 0.81 14.90
N PHE A 235 -5.26 -0.39 15.51
CA PHE A 235 -6.49 -1.07 15.91
C PHE A 235 -7.29 -0.27 16.92
N LEU A 236 -6.65 0.27 17.96
CA LEU A 236 -7.30 1.11 18.97
C LEU A 236 -7.92 2.36 18.34
N GLN A 237 -7.19 3.03 17.45
CA GLN A 237 -7.68 4.19 16.72
C GLN A 237 -8.94 3.84 15.92
N LYS A 238 -8.88 2.80 15.08
CA LYS A 238 -10.01 2.39 14.23
C LYS A 238 -11.23 1.96 15.05
N ARG A 239 -11.01 1.26 16.16
CA ARG A 239 -12.07 0.86 17.08
C ARG A 239 -12.70 2.07 17.77
N GLN A 240 -11.91 3.05 18.22
CA GLN A 240 -12.43 4.28 18.81
C GLN A 240 -13.19 5.14 17.80
N GLU A 241 -12.66 5.30 16.58
CA GLU A 241 -13.34 6.00 15.48
C GLU A 241 -14.70 5.35 15.20
N PHE A 242 -14.75 4.03 15.12
CA PHE A 242 -15.98 3.27 14.91
C PHE A 242 -17.02 3.52 16.00
N TRP A 243 -16.66 3.44 17.28
CA TRP A 243 -17.62 3.60 18.38
C TRP A 243 -17.96 5.06 18.72
N LYS A 244 -17.15 6.03 18.28
CA LYS A 244 -17.48 7.46 18.39
C LYS A 244 -18.54 7.92 17.37
N ASP A 245 -18.71 7.18 16.28
CA ASP A 245 -19.74 7.48 15.28
C ASP A 245 -21.12 7.02 15.80
N PRO A 246 -22.08 7.95 16.02
CA PRO A 246 -23.40 7.60 16.53
C PRO A 246 -24.21 6.71 15.57
N ALA A 247 -23.90 6.69 14.27
CA ALA A 247 -24.59 5.84 13.30
C ALA A 247 -24.14 4.38 13.38
N SER A 248 -22.96 4.08 13.95
CA SER A 248 -22.43 2.71 14.07
C SER A 248 -23.38 1.77 14.82
N ALA A 249 -23.94 2.22 15.94
CA ALA A 249 -24.84 1.40 16.74
C ALA A 249 -26.13 1.06 15.98
N GLY A 250 -26.71 2.03 15.29
CA GLY A 250 -27.90 1.84 14.45
C GLY A 250 -27.64 0.88 13.30
N ASP A 251 -26.51 1.05 12.59
CA ASP A 251 -26.15 0.15 11.50
C ASP A 251 -25.88 -1.29 11.99
N LEU A 252 -25.20 -1.46 13.14
CA LEU A 252 -24.95 -2.77 13.72
C LEU A 252 -26.25 -3.48 14.08
N GLU A 253 -27.20 -2.76 14.68
CA GLU A 253 -28.51 -3.30 15.03
C GLU A 253 -29.30 -3.70 13.77
N ALA A 254 -29.33 -2.83 12.76
CA ALA A 254 -29.94 -3.13 11.46
C ALA A 254 -29.28 -4.34 10.79
N TYR A 255 -27.95 -4.44 10.80
CA TYR A 255 -27.21 -5.56 10.22
C TYR A 255 -27.48 -6.87 10.95
N ALA A 256 -27.52 -6.85 12.28
CA ALA A 256 -27.88 -8.01 13.09
C ALA A 256 -29.30 -8.52 12.78
N ARG A 257 -30.25 -7.60 12.52
CA ARG A 257 -31.63 -7.90 12.13
C ARG A 257 -31.83 -8.20 10.65
N ARG A 258 -30.80 -8.04 9.82
CA ARG A 258 -30.85 -8.20 8.35
C ARG A 258 -31.85 -7.22 7.71
N ASP A 259 -31.84 -5.99 8.16
CA ASP A 259 -32.72 -4.95 7.64
C ASP A 259 -32.26 -4.49 6.26
N ASP A 260 -32.88 -5.03 5.22
CA ASP A 260 -32.57 -4.66 3.84
C ASP A 260 -33.14 -3.28 3.43
N THR A 261 -33.94 -2.66 4.30
CA THR A 261 -34.48 -1.30 4.10
C THR A 261 -33.62 -0.22 4.73
N HIS A 262 -32.80 -0.57 5.73
CA HIS A 262 -31.90 0.35 6.42
C HIS A 262 -30.83 0.94 5.49
N GLU A 263 -30.51 2.22 5.67
CA GLU A 263 -29.40 2.88 4.99
C GLU A 263 -28.12 2.77 5.81
N TYR A 264 -27.30 1.79 5.48
CA TYR A 264 -25.98 1.62 6.09
C TYR A 264 -25.04 2.74 5.65
N THR A 265 -24.67 3.63 6.57
CA THR A 265 -23.79 4.77 6.30
C THR A 265 -22.36 4.57 6.80
N VAL A 266 -22.18 3.76 7.84
CA VAL A 266 -20.88 3.51 8.47
C VAL A 266 -20.32 2.15 8.07
N LEU A 267 -21.17 1.12 8.08
CA LEU A 267 -20.71 -0.24 7.78
C LEU A 267 -20.36 -0.36 6.30
N LYS A 268 -19.10 -0.70 6.02
CA LYS A 268 -18.58 -0.88 4.65
C LYS A 268 -18.39 -2.36 4.33
N GLY A 269 -18.17 -2.65 3.04
CA GLY A 269 -17.86 -4.00 2.57
C GLY A 269 -19.08 -4.93 2.51
N PHE A 270 -20.28 -4.37 2.38
CA PHE A 270 -21.48 -5.10 1.93
C PHE A 270 -21.43 -5.38 0.44
N ILE A 271 -22.37 -6.19 -0.04
CA ILE A 271 -22.55 -6.42 -1.47
C ILE A 271 -22.75 -5.08 -2.18
N PRO A 272 -21.98 -4.78 -3.25
CA PRO A 272 -22.13 -3.55 -4.01
C PRO A 272 -23.58 -3.35 -4.48
N PRO A 273 -24.11 -2.12 -4.50
CA PRO A 273 -25.49 -1.84 -4.91
C PRO A 273 -25.85 -2.41 -6.29
N THR A 274 -24.89 -2.49 -7.19
CA THR A 274 -25.04 -3.05 -8.55
C THR A 274 -25.25 -4.57 -8.58
N LEU A 275 -25.02 -5.27 -7.48
CA LEU A 275 -25.23 -6.71 -7.32
C LEU A 275 -26.47 -7.04 -6.46
N VAL A 276 -27.02 -6.08 -5.71
CA VAL A 276 -28.25 -6.28 -4.94
C VAL A 276 -29.40 -6.65 -5.87
N GLY A 277 -30.15 -7.68 -5.50
CA GLY A 277 -31.24 -8.24 -6.30
C GLY A 277 -30.79 -9.15 -7.46
N LYS A 278 -29.47 -9.33 -7.69
CA LYS A 278 -28.96 -10.33 -8.64
C LYS A 278 -28.77 -11.67 -7.97
N GLU A 279 -28.89 -12.74 -8.75
CA GLU A 279 -28.60 -14.10 -8.29
C GLU A 279 -27.16 -14.22 -7.77
N THR A 280 -26.98 -14.98 -6.69
CA THR A 280 -25.65 -15.40 -6.25
C THR A 280 -25.00 -16.25 -7.34
N PRO A 281 -23.65 -16.39 -7.37
CA PRO A 281 -22.97 -17.10 -8.46
C PRO A 281 -23.42 -18.54 -8.74
N ARG A 282 -24.18 -19.17 -7.81
CA ARG A 282 -24.75 -20.51 -7.97
C ARG A 282 -26.28 -20.53 -8.06
N GLY A 283 -26.93 -19.37 -8.23
CA GLY A 283 -28.37 -19.26 -8.45
C GLY A 283 -29.25 -19.65 -7.25
N GLN A 284 -28.68 -19.82 -6.06
CA GLN A 284 -29.42 -20.38 -4.91
C GLN A 284 -30.20 -19.33 -4.10
N SER A 285 -29.91 -18.05 -4.30
CA SER A 285 -30.57 -16.91 -3.70
C SER A 285 -30.23 -15.64 -4.47
N HIS A 286 -30.87 -14.52 -4.11
CA HIS A 286 -30.49 -13.20 -4.59
C HIS A 286 -29.74 -12.46 -3.49
N TRP A 287 -28.75 -11.66 -3.87
CA TRP A 287 -28.03 -10.79 -2.94
C TRP A 287 -28.96 -9.72 -2.36
N ARG A 288 -28.86 -9.50 -1.05
CA ARG A 288 -29.61 -8.47 -0.35
C ARG A 288 -28.71 -7.33 0.13
N LYS A 289 -29.31 -6.20 0.51
CA LYS A 289 -28.57 -5.01 0.95
C LYS A 289 -27.78 -5.28 2.24
N SER A 290 -28.34 -6.07 3.14
CA SER A 290 -27.66 -6.46 4.39
C SER A 290 -26.65 -7.60 4.21
N ASP A 291 -26.44 -8.12 3.00
CA ASP A 291 -25.54 -9.24 2.77
C ASP A 291 -24.08 -8.81 2.58
N THR A 292 -23.20 -9.76 2.84
CA THR A 292 -21.77 -9.71 2.54
C THR A 292 -21.42 -10.88 1.65
N PHE A 293 -20.24 -10.88 1.03
CA PHE A 293 -19.74 -12.03 0.26
C PHE A 293 -19.61 -13.32 1.09
N PHE A 294 -19.65 -13.23 2.43
CA PHE A 294 -19.64 -14.38 3.35
C PHE A 294 -21.02 -14.78 3.87
N THR A 295 -22.09 -14.10 3.45
CA THR A 295 -23.43 -14.50 3.84
C THR A 295 -23.81 -15.85 3.21
N ASP A 296 -24.23 -16.79 4.06
CA ASP A 296 -24.59 -18.16 3.67
C ASP A 296 -23.47 -18.87 2.86
N PHE A 297 -22.22 -18.63 3.26
CA PHE A 297 -21.05 -19.05 2.48
C PHE A 297 -21.03 -20.55 2.17
N ALA A 298 -21.24 -21.43 3.15
CA ALA A 298 -21.24 -22.88 2.94
C ALA A 298 -22.33 -23.34 1.95
N LYS A 299 -23.45 -22.63 1.88
CA LYS A 299 -24.53 -22.90 0.93
C LYS A 299 -24.15 -22.45 -0.49
N ASN A 300 -23.62 -21.23 -0.62
CA ASN A 300 -23.28 -20.62 -1.91
C ASN A 300 -21.96 -21.14 -2.50
N TYR A 301 -21.02 -21.59 -1.66
CA TYR A 301 -19.64 -21.93 -2.03
C TYR A 301 -19.13 -23.18 -1.28
N PRO A 302 -19.84 -24.31 -1.33
CA PRO A 302 -19.49 -25.50 -0.54
C PRO A 302 -18.08 -26.02 -0.85
N ASP A 303 -17.67 -25.96 -2.11
CA ASP A 303 -16.35 -26.43 -2.58
C ASP A 303 -15.17 -25.63 -1.99
N GLN A 304 -15.44 -24.48 -1.38
CA GLN A 304 -14.42 -23.63 -0.76
C GLN A 304 -14.31 -23.83 0.76
N VAL A 305 -15.22 -24.61 1.36
CA VAL A 305 -15.21 -24.91 2.80
C VAL A 305 -14.24 -26.06 3.04
N LEU A 306 -13.15 -25.78 3.74
CA LEU A 306 -12.11 -26.76 4.06
C LEU A 306 -12.41 -27.51 5.36
N SER A 307 -13.04 -26.82 6.32
CA SER A 307 -13.47 -27.34 7.61
C SER A 307 -14.61 -26.51 8.17
N GLU A 308 -15.46 -27.15 8.97
CA GLU A 308 -16.61 -26.54 9.63
C GLU A 308 -16.66 -26.95 11.10
N SER A 309 -16.90 -25.98 11.97
CA SER A 309 -17.23 -26.19 13.38
C SER A 309 -18.70 -25.81 13.62
N GLU A 310 -19.13 -25.83 14.89
CA GLU A 310 -20.42 -25.30 15.28
C GLU A 310 -20.54 -23.81 14.92
N ASP A 311 -19.48 -23.03 15.19
CA ASP A 311 -19.52 -21.57 15.20
C ASP A 311 -18.75 -20.90 14.04
N SER A 312 -17.87 -21.60 13.33
CA SER A 312 -17.08 -21.01 12.24
C SER A 312 -16.80 -21.96 11.07
N LEU A 313 -16.36 -21.37 9.96
CA LEU A 313 -15.92 -22.05 8.75
C LEU A 313 -14.47 -21.67 8.47
N ILE A 314 -13.64 -22.66 8.13
CA ILE A 314 -12.34 -22.43 7.50
C ILE A 314 -12.56 -22.53 6.01
N ILE A 315 -12.29 -21.44 5.30
CA ILE A 315 -12.54 -21.32 3.88
C ILE A 315 -11.24 -21.02 3.14
N GLY A 316 -11.15 -21.54 1.94
CA GLY A 316 -10.07 -21.23 1.03
C GLY A 316 -10.21 -19.83 0.44
N ASN A 317 -9.11 -19.06 0.33
CA ASN A 317 -9.13 -17.81 -0.43
C ASN A 317 -9.22 -18.11 -1.92
N THR A 318 -10.11 -17.42 -2.63
CA THR A 318 -10.25 -17.55 -4.09
C THR A 318 -9.10 -16.91 -4.86
N ALA A 319 -8.38 -15.97 -4.24
CA ALA A 319 -7.21 -15.37 -4.86
C ALA A 319 -6.03 -16.34 -4.86
N SER A 320 -5.40 -16.49 -6.03
CA SER A 320 -4.09 -17.13 -6.12
C SER A 320 -3.06 -16.31 -5.36
N HIS A 321 -2.09 -17.00 -4.77
CA HIS A 321 -0.98 -16.39 -4.06
C HIS A 321 0.04 -15.70 -4.96
N ASP A 322 0.07 -15.96 -6.28
CA ASP A 322 1.15 -15.53 -7.17
C ASP A 322 0.80 -14.23 -7.91
N THR A 323 1.45 -13.13 -7.53
CA THR A 323 1.27 -11.78 -8.08
C THR A 323 1.51 -11.71 -9.59
N ARG A 324 2.30 -12.61 -10.18
CA ARG A 324 2.55 -12.63 -11.63
C ARG A 324 1.29 -12.91 -12.44
N GLN A 325 0.26 -13.53 -11.85
CA GLN A 325 -1.05 -13.74 -12.47
C GLN A 325 -1.98 -12.50 -12.44
N TYR A 326 -1.50 -11.38 -11.88
CA TYR A 326 -2.28 -10.18 -11.61
C TYR A 326 -1.70 -8.90 -12.21
N LEU A 327 -0.67 -9.01 -13.05
CA LEU A 327 -0.07 -7.87 -13.73
C LEU A 327 -1.08 -7.16 -14.64
N ALA A 328 -0.93 -5.84 -14.78
CA ALA A 328 -1.77 -4.99 -15.61
C ALA A 328 -2.02 -5.51 -17.02
N LYS A 329 -0.98 -6.05 -17.67
CA LYS A 329 -1.04 -6.59 -19.04
C LYS A 329 -1.95 -7.82 -19.21
N TRP A 330 -2.39 -8.44 -18.11
CA TRP A 330 -3.31 -9.57 -18.13
C TRP A 330 -4.78 -9.17 -17.96
N ASP A 331 -5.06 -7.94 -17.54
CA ASP A 331 -6.41 -7.49 -17.24
C ASP A 331 -7.02 -6.68 -18.38
N ARG A 332 -8.34 -6.82 -18.55
CA ARG A 332 -9.12 -6.16 -19.61
C ARG A 332 -9.05 -4.64 -19.52
N ASP A 333 -8.99 -4.10 -18.31
CA ASP A 333 -8.91 -2.66 -18.09
C ASP A 333 -7.48 -2.14 -17.94
N GLY A 334 -6.48 -2.99 -18.17
CA GLY A 334 -5.06 -2.65 -18.04
C GLY A 334 -4.65 -2.27 -16.62
N LYS A 335 -5.44 -2.59 -15.60
CA LYS A 335 -5.13 -2.25 -14.20
C LYS A 335 -4.30 -3.34 -13.56
N ASP A 336 -3.25 -2.92 -12.86
CA ASP A 336 -2.49 -3.84 -12.01
C ASP A 336 -3.36 -4.28 -10.82
N ARG A 337 -3.48 -5.60 -10.65
CA ARG A 337 -4.27 -6.22 -9.57
C ARG A 337 -3.39 -7.02 -8.63
N THR A 338 -2.07 -6.82 -8.60
CA THR A 338 -1.14 -7.56 -7.73
C THR A 338 -1.49 -7.43 -6.25
N ALA A 339 -2.10 -6.32 -5.83
CA ALA A 339 -2.67 -6.16 -4.50
C ALA A 339 -3.83 -7.13 -4.20
N SER A 340 -4.45 -7.75 -5.20
CA SER A 340 -5.53 -8.74 -5.04
C SER A 340 -5.04 -10.18 -4.90
N ALA A 341 -3.74 -10.44 -5.08
CA ALA A 341 -3.16 -11.76 -4.85
C ALA A 341 -3.22 -12.14 -3.36
N GLY A 342 -3.03 -13.42 -3.06
CA GLY A 342 -2.92 -13.91 -1.69
C GLY A 342 -1.69 -13.34 -0.96
N MET A 343 -1.77 -13.19 0.36
CA MET A 343 -0.72 -12.62 1.21
C MET A 343 0.48 -13.56 1.48
N SER A 344 0.27 -14.85 1.23
CA SER A 344 1.26 -15.93 1.22
C SER A 344 0.71 -17.10 0.40
N TYR A 345 1.54 -18.10 0.09
CA TYR A 345 1.14 -19.35 -0.54
C TYR A 345 -0.10 -19.94 0.12
N MET A 346 -0.07 -20.12 1.45
CA MET A 346 -1.26 -20.43 2.22
C MET A 346 -1.90 -19.14 2.71
N HIS A 347 -2.94 -18.67 2.04
CA HIS A 347 -3.79 -17.58 2.52
C HIS A 347 -5.20 -18.13 2.67
N LEU A 348 -5.59 -18.44 3.90
CA LEU A 348 -6.92 -18.96 4.22
C LEU A 348 -7.69 -17.91 5.02
N LEU A 349 -8.99 -18.10 5.11
CA LEU A 349 -9.85 -17.29 5.96
C LEU A 349 -10.59 -18.20 6.94
N VAL A 350 -10.77 -17.72 8.17
CA VAL A 350 -11.80 -18.25 9.08
C VAL A 350 -12.90 -17.21 9.18
N ILE A 351 -14.15 -17.65 9.08
CA ILE A 351 -15.32 -16.77 9.17
C ILE A 351 -16.31 -17.34 10.19
N PRO A 352 -16.98 -16.50 11.00
CA PRO A 352 -18.06 -16.95 11.86
C PRO A 352 -19.24 -17.44 11.00
N LYS A 353 -19.93 -18.46 11.50
CA LYS A 353 -21.20 -18.89 10.93
C LYS A 353 -22.27 -17.87 11.26
N ARG A 354 -23.24 -17.77 10.35
CA ARG A 354 -24.41 -16.89 10.51
C ARG A 354 -25.28 -17.22 11.73
N GLU A 355 -25.10 -18.40 12.32
CA GLU A 355 -25.95 -18.99 13.36
C GLU A 355 -25.20 -19.27 14.67
N ILE A 356 -24.27 -18.41 15.08
CA ILE A 356 -23.62 -18.56 16.38
C ILE A 356 -24.67 -18.38 17.49
N LEU A 357 -24.82 -19.43 18.30
CA LEU A 357 -25.67 -19.58 19.49
C LEU A 357 -27.21 -19.64 19.28
N PHE A 358 -27.77 -20.71 19.84
CA PHE A 358 -29.18 -21.18 19.82
C PHE A 358 -30.26 -20.12 20.19
N PHE A 359 -29.89 -18.97 20.75
CA PHE A 359 -30.82 -17.91 21.15
C PHE A 359 -30.59 -16.55 20.48
N PHE A 360 -29.46 -16.32 19.80
CA PHE A 360 -29.16 -15.02 19.18
C PHE A 360 -28.45 -15.20 17.83
N LYS A 361 -29.22 -15.40 16.75
CA LYS A 361 -28.71 -15.42 15.37
C LYS A 361 -28.15 -14.06 14.95
N LYS A 362 -26.97 -13.68 15.45
CA LYS A 362 -26.37 -12.37 15.16
C LYS A 362 -25.32 -12.49 14.05
N LYS A 363 -25.48 -11.69 12.98
CA LYS A 363 -24.38 -11.44 12.04
C LYS A 363 -23.29 -10.67 12.80
N VAL A 364 -22.04 -11.11 12.68
CA VAL A 364 -20.90 -10.43 13.30
C VAL A 364 -20.28 -9.50 12.28
N TYR A 365 -20.42 -8.19 12.50
CA TYR A 365 -19.68 -7.20 11.72
C TYR A 365 -18.20 -7.23 12.15
N ASN A 366 -17.32 -6.68 11.32
CA ASN A 366 -15.88 -6.60 11.48
C ASN A 366 -15.34 -6.52 12.93
N VAL A 367 -14.09 -6.95 13.12
CA VAL A 367 -13.39 -7.05 14.41
C VAL A 367 -13.52 -5.82 15.32
N VAL A 368 -13.62 -4.61 14.76
CA VAL A 368 -13.78 -3.35 15.52
C VAL A 368 -15.09 -3.29 16.32
N SER A 369 -16.11 -4.07 15.95
CA SER A 369 -17.43 -4.09 16.59
C SER A 369 -17.59 -5.14 17.69
N LEU A 370 -16.57 -5.97 17.94
CA LEU A 370 -16.69 -7.05 18.91
C LEU A 370 -16.66 -6.52 20.35
N GLY A 371 -17.64 -6.90 21.16
CA GLY A 371 -17.63 -6.66 22.62
C GLY A 371 -16.90 -7.76 23.41
N SER A 372 -16.63 -8.91 22.81
CA SER A 372 -15.98 -10.06 23.45
C SER A 372 -15.03 -10.76 22.47
N PRO A 373 -13.88 -11.28 22.93
CA PRO A 373 -12.93 -12.00 22.09
C PRO A 373 -13.36 -13.45 21.80
N ALA A 374 -14.42 -13.97 22.42
CA ALA A 374 -14.75 -15.41 22.41
C ALA A 374 -14.83 -16.02 20.99
N ILE A 375 -15.42 -15.30 20.04
CA ILE A 375 -15.49 -15.80 18.65
C ILE A 375 -14.11 -15.84 17.97
N ILE A 376 -13.20 -14.92 18.30
CA ILE A 376 -11.82 -14.96 17.78
C ILE A 376 -11.08 -16.18 18.32
N GLU A 377 -11.25 -16.45 19.61
CA GLU A 377 -10.66 -17.63 20.26
C GLU A 377 -11.21 -18.92 19.65
N GLU A 378 -12.51 -18.99 19.37
CA GLU A 378 -13.12 -20.10 18.65
C GLU A 378 -12.51 -20.29 17.25
N MET A 379 -12.36 -19.21 16.49
CA MET A 379 -11.81 -19.25 15.13
C MET A 379 -10.35 -19.74 15.11
N ILE A 380 -9.54 -19.31 16.10
CA ILE A 380 -8.16 -19.80 16.28
C ILE A 380 -8.16 -21.28 16.64
N ALA A 381 -8.96 -21.67 17.64
CA ALA A 381 -9.03 -23.05 18.10
C ALA A 381 -9.56 -24.00 17.00
N HIS A 382 -10.52 -23.55 16.19
CA HIS A 382 -11.00 -24.31 15.03
C HIS A 382 -9.88 -24.53 14.02
N PHE A 383 -9.10 -23.49 13.69
CA PHE A 383 -7.97 -23.67 12.80
C PHE A 383 -6.96 -24.69 13.34
N TRP A 384 -6.59 -24.64 14.62
CA TRP A 384 -5.63 -25.60 15.16
C TRP A 384 -6.14 -27.04 15.13
N ARG A 385 -7.40 -27.28 15.53
CA ARG A 385 -8.04 -28.61 15.39
C ARG A 385 -8.02 -29.10 13.95
N PHE A 386 -8.30 -28.21 12.99
CA PHE A 386 -8.22 -28.53 11.57
C PHE A 386 -6.77 -28.84 11.16
N TRP A 387 -5.82 -27.97 11.48
CA TRP A 387 -4.42 -28.09 11.09
C TRP A 387 -3.75 -29.39 11.58
N GLU A 388 -4.11 -29.83 12.79
CA GLU A 388 -3.67 -31.09 13.38
C GLU A 388 -4.27 -32.33 12.70
N SER A 389 -5.39 -32.18 12.00
CA SER A 389 -6.01 -33.31 11.30
C SER A 389 -5.11 -33.83 10.16
N PRO A 390 -5.06 -35.16 9.91
CA PRO A 390 -4.21 -35.74 8.88
C PRO A 390 -4.49 -35.23 7.46
N GLU A 391 -5.72 -34.79 7.20
CA GLU A 391 -6.21 -34.43 5.86
C GLU A 391 -6.04 -32.94 5.54
N SER A 392 -5.77 -32.10 6.54
CA SER A 392 -5.80 -30.64 6.40
C SER A 392 -4.86 -30.12 5.33
N ARG A 393 -3.60 -30.53 5.38
CA ARG A 393 -2.57 -30.14 4.41
C ARG A 393 -2.95 -30.53 2.99
N SER A 394 -3.56 -31.70 2.80
CA SER A 394 -4.04 -32.15 1.49
C SER A 394 -5.20 -31.28 1.00
N LYS A 395 -6.19 -30.98 1.85
CA LYS A 395 -7.30 -30.07 1.51
C LYS A 395 -6.82 -28.66 1.17
N ILE A 396 -5.90 -28.12 1.98
CA ILE A 396 -5.30 -26.80 1.77
C ILE A 396 -4.53 -26.78 0.45
N THR A 397 -3.58 -27.70 0.24
CA THR A 397 -2.76 -27.70 -0.99
C THR A 397 -3.60 -27.91 -2.24
N TRP A 398 -4.64 -28.75 -2.19
CA TRP A 398 -5.59 -28.90 -3.29
C TRP A 398 -6.28 -27.58 -3.60
N TRP A 399 -6.85 -26.91 -2.59
CA TRP A 399 -7.55 -25.64 -2.80
C TRP A 399 -6.64 -24.53 -3.33
N LEU A 400 -5.40 -24.42 -2.81
CA LEU A 400 -4.45 -23.40 -3.26
C LEU A 400 -4.06 -23.59 -4.73
N LYS A 401 -3.94 -24.86 -5.17
CA LYS A 401 -3.74 -25.20 -6.59
C LYS A 401 -4.96 -24.83 -7.44
N GLU A 402 -6.16 -25.15 -6.98
CA GLU A 402 -7.42 -24.75 -7.64
C GLU A 402 -7.52 -23.22 -7.82
N ALA A 403 -7.11 -22.43 -6.82
CA ALA A 403 -7.11 -20.97 -6.91
C ALA A 403 -6.16 -20.45 -8.02
N VAL A 404 -4.96 -21.04 -8.12
CA VAL A 404 -3.99 -20.75 -9.20
C VAL A 404 -4.59 -21.07 -10.57
N GLU A 405 -5.18 -22.26 -10.73
CA GLU A 405 -5.74 -22.75 -11.98
C GLU A 405 -6.98 -21.94 -12.42
N ARG A 406 -7.88 -21.60 -11.50
CA ARG A 406 -9.05 -20.75 -11.80
C ARG A 406 -8.64 -19.35 -12.24
N ARG A 407 -7.63 -18.75 -11.58
CA ARG A 407 -7.11 -17.46 -12.01
C ARG A 407 -6.48 -17.56 -13.39
N ALA A 408 -5.71 -18.62 -13.65
CA ALA A 408 -5.10 -18.86 -14.96
C ALA A 408 -6.15 -18.98 -16.06
N ALA A 409 -7.20 -19.77 -15.85
CA ALA A 409 -8.31 -19.92 -16.80
C ALA A 409 -8.98 -18.57 -17.09
N SER A 410 -9.32 -17.80 -16.05
CA SER A 410 -9.93 -16.47 -16.21
C SER A 410 -9.04 -15.48 -16.99
N VAL A 411 -7.72 -15.51 -16.80
CA VAL A 411 -6.79 -14.66 -17.55
C VAL A 411 -6.70 -15.14 -19.01
N VAL A 412 -6.56 -16.45 -19.25
CA VAL A 412 -6.52 -17.00 -20.61
C VAL A 412 -7.78 -16.63 -21.39
N ASP A 413 -8.97 -16.80 -20.81
CA ASP A 413 -10.24 -16.42 -21.45
C ASP A 413 -10.25 -14.94 -21.84
N THR A 414 -9.72 -14.08 -20.96
CA THR A 414 -9.59 -12.64 -21.21
C THR A 414 -8.63 -12.37 -22.36
N LEU A 415 -7.42 -12.93 -22.32
CA LEU A 415 -6.37 -12.73 -23.32
C LEU A 415 -6.78 -13.26 -24.70
N THR A 416 -7.38 -14.45 -24.77
CA THR A 416 -7.88 -15.04 -26.02
C THR A 416 -8.91 -14.13 -26.70
N SER A 417 -9.71 -13.39 -25.92
CA SER A 417 -10.73 -12.48 -26.47
C SER A 417 -10.19 -11.11 -26.91
N GLN A 418 -9.08 -10.63 -26.34
CA GLN A 418 -8.68 -9.21 -26.47
C GLN A 418 -7.25 -9.01 -26.96
N THR A 419 -6.31 -9.83 -26.47
CA THR A 419 -4.89 -9.71 -26.78
C THR A 419 -4.28 -11.11 -26.97
N PRO A 420 -4.65 -11.84 -28.05
CA PRO A 420 -4.24 -13.24 -28.22
C PRO A 420 -2.73 -13.44 -28.30
N THR A 421 -1.99 -12.42 -28.73
CA THR A 421 -0.51 -12.41 -28.81
C THR A 421 0.17 -12.58 -27.45
N LEU A 422 -0.53 -12.30 -26.35
CA LEU A 422 -0.02 -12.42 -24.99
C LEU A 422 -0.28 -13.79 -24.36
N VAL A 423 -1.04 -14.68 -25.02
CA VAL A 423 -1.40 -15.99 -24.47
C VAL A 423 -0.17 -16.86 -24.25
N ASP A 424 0.74 -16.95 -25.21
CA ASP A 424 1.96 -17.77 -25.10
C ASP A 424 2.89 -17.27 -24.00
N GLU A 425 3.01 -15.95 -23.86
CA GLU A 425 3.78 -15.32 -22.79
C GLU A 425 3.19 -15.68 -21.42
N PHE A 426 1.87 -15.55 -21.26
CA PHE A 426 1.18 -15.91 -20.03
C PHE A 426 1.32 -17.40 -19.71
N GLN A 427 1.21 -18.29 -20.71
CA GLN A 427 1.42 -19.72 -20.53
C GLN A 427 2.84 -20.06 -20.08
N SER A 428 3.85 -19.34 -20.57
CA SER A 428 5.24 -19.49 -20.11
C SER A 428 5.35 -19.17 -18.61
N ILE A 429 4.77 -18.04 -18.18
CA ILE A 429 4.72 -17.66 -16.76
C ILE A 429 3.97 -18.71 -15.95
N MET A 430 2.85 -19.24 -16.45
CA MET A 430 2.09 -20.26 -15.74
C MET A 430 2.88 -21.55 -15.50
N LYS A 431 3.82 -21.92 -16.37
CA LYS A 431 4.72 -23.06 -16.10
C LYS A 431 5.56 -22.83 -14.85
N GLU A 432 6.09 -21.62 -14.67
CA GLU A 432 6.86 -21.25 -13.47
C GLU A 432 5.98 -21.18 -12.23
N VAL A 433 4.78 -20.60 -12.33
CA VAL A 433 3.81 -20.50 -11.23
C VAL A 433 3.39 -21.90 -10.76
N LEU A 434 3.16 -22.84 -11.68
CA LEU A 434 2.82 -24.22 -11.31
C LEU A 434 4.00 -24.95 -10.67
N ALA A 435 5.23 -24.71 -11.14
CA ALA A 435 6.43 -25.28 -10.55
C ALA A 435 6.67 -24.77 -9.12
N SER A 436 6.52 -23.45 -8.88
CA SER A 436 6.62 -22.88 -7.52
C SER A 436 5.48 -23.38 -6.63
N THR A 437 4.25 -23.47 -7.15
CA THR A 437 3.09 -24.02 -6.44
C THR A 437 3.33 -25.44 -5.95
N GLU A 438 3.88 -26.32 -6.79
CA GLU A 438 4.18 -27.70 -6.39
C GLU A 438 5.32 -27.77 -5.35
N LYS A 439 6.34 -26.91 -5.50
CA LYS A 439 7.41 -26.78 -4.51
C LYS A 439 6.83 -26.37 -3.15
N PHE A 440 6.02 -25.31 -3.10
CA PHE A 440 5.40 -24.85 -1.86
C PHE A 440 4.42 -25.88 -1.29
N ALA A 441 3.66 -26.59 -2.13
CA ALA A 441 2.77 -27.67 -1.68
C ALA A 441 3.56 -28.77 -0.96
N ARG A 442 4.72 -29.16 -1.51
CA ARG A 442 5.61 -30.14 -0.88
C ARG A 442 6.13 -29.65 0.47
N THR A 443 6.67 -28.44 0.50
CA THR A 443 7.17 -27.84 1.75
C THR A 443 6.07 -27.70 2.80
N LEU A 444 4.85 -27.32 2.39
CA LEU A 444 3.70 -27.20 3.29
C LEU A 444 3.28 -28.54 3.89
N ARG A 445 3.37 -29.63 3.11
CA ARG A 445 3.07 -31.00 3.61
C ARG A 445 4.05 -31.45 4.70
N GLU A 446 5.29 -30.97 4.62
CA GLU A 446 6.36 -31.26 5.59
C GLU A 446 6.32 -30.33 6.80
N LEU A 447 5.65 -29.18 6.70
CA LEU A 447 5.56 -28.19 7.77
C LEU A 447 4.86 -28.74 9.02
N ARG A 448 5.61 -28.74 10.13
CA ARG A 448 5.17 -29.15 11.47
C ARG A 448 4.98 -27.93 12.37
N ALA A 449 4.18 -26.96 11.92
CA ALA A 449 3.85 -25.79 12.72
C ALA A 449 3.03 -26.18 13.96
N SER A 450 3.40 -25.63 15.13
CA SER A 450 2.67 -25.69 16.39
C SER A 450 2.20 -24.30 16.81
N GLU A 451 1.37 -24.19 17.85
CA GLU A 451 0.90 -22.88 18.34
C GLU A 451 2.01 -21.92 18.78
N ASP A 452 3.15 -22.49 19.20
CA ASP A 452 4.34 -21.76 19.61
C ASP A 452 5.24 -21.37 18.44
N ASP A 453 5.02 -21.97 17.26
CA ASP A 453 5.77 -21.66 16.05
C ASP A 453 5.26 -20.37 15.43
N LYS A 454 6.18 -19.43 15.17
CA LYS A 454 5.88 -18.14 14.53
C LYS A 454 5.68 -18.27 13.02
N SER A 455 5.64 -19.49 12.48
CA SER A 455 5.40 -19.76 11.06
C SER A 455 4.00 -19.40 10.62
N LEU A 456 3.00 -19.50 11.50
CA LEU A 456 1.60 -19.16 11.23
C LEU A 456 1.22 -17.81 11.85
N VAL A 457 0.62 -16.94 11.05
CA VAL A 457 0.10 -15.65 11.49
C VAL A 457 -1.40 -15.62 11.30
N PHE A 458 -2.10 -15.30 12.39
CA PHE A 458 -3.52 -15.02 12.43
C PHE A 458 -3.71 -13.51 12.49
N GLY A 459 -4.48 -12.94 11.57
CA GLY A 459 -4.65 -11.50 11.51
C GLY A 459 -6.04 -11.04 11.07
N PHE A 460 -6.42 -9.85 11.50
CA PHE A 460 -7.66 -9.18 11.11
C PHE A 460 -7.36 -7.88 10.39
N HIS A 461 -8.20 -7.53 9.42
CA HIS A 461 -8.24 -6.18 8.85
C HIS A 461 -9.37 -5.41 9.54
N PRO A 462 -9.08 -4.32 10.27
CA PRO A 462 -10.12 -3.52 10.90
C PRO A 462 -10.86 -2.67 9.86
N ALA A 463 -12.17 -2.46 10.04
CA ALA A 463 -12.91 -1.48 9.26
C ALA A 463 -12.36 -0.06 9.51
N PRO A 464 -12.41 0.85 8.52
CA PRO A 464 -12.95 0.68 7.16
C PRO A 464 -11.96 0.05 6.17
N GLU A 465 -10.76 -0.34 6.61
CA GLU A 465 -9.70 -0.85 5.73
C GLU A 465 -9.94 -2.30 5.25
N ALA A 466 -10.86 -3.01 5.91
CA ALA A 466 -11.32 -4.33 5.51
C ALA A 466 -12.06 -4.28 4.16
N SER A 467 -11.71 -5.19 3.25
CA SER A 467 -12.38 -5.31 1.95
C SER A 467 -13.79 -5.91 2.06
N ILE A 468 -14.07 -6.62 3.16
CA ILE A 468 -15.35 -7.28 3.44
C ILE A 468 -15.80 -6.89 4.85
N GLY A 469 -17.04 -6.44 5.00
CA GLY A 469 -17.59 -5.94 6.27
C GLY A 469 -17.84 -7.04 7.31
N HIS A 470 -17.96 -8.29 6.87
CA HIS A 470 -18.14 -9.44 7.76
C HIS A 470 -16.83 -9.76 8.50
N LEU A 471 -16.90 -10.16 9.77
CA LEU A 471 -15.73 -10.62 10.51
C LEU A 471 -15.04 -11.77 9.77
N HIS A 472 -13.73 -11.68 9.56
CA HIS A 472 -12.94 -12.76 9.00
C HIS A 472 -11.49 -12.65 9.47
N MET A 473 -10.89 -13.79 9.80
CA MET A 473 -9.50 -13.89 10.21
C MET A 473 -8.68 -14.45 9.06
N HIS A 474 -7.62 -13.76 8.68
CA HIS A 474 -6.62 -14.28 7.75
C HIS A 474 -5.68 -15.23 8.46
N ILE A 475 -5.37 -16.35 7.79
CA ILE A 475 -4.30 -17.26 8.19
C ILE A 475 -3.26 -17.24 7.09
N VAL A 476 -2.04 -16.84 7.42
CA VAL A 476 -0.93 -16.70 6.48
C VAL A 476 0.33 -17.37 7.00
N LEU A 477 1.20 -17.81 6.08
CA LEU A 477 2.53 -18.30 6.40
C LEU A 477 3.52 -17.14 6.39
N ALA A 478 4.20 -16.91 7.50
CA ALA A 478 5.13 -15.81 7.66
C ALA A 478 6.50 -16.06 7.01
N ALA A 479 6.89 -17.33 6.85
CA ALA A 479 8.22 -17.69 6.33
C ALA A 479 8.39 -17.16 4.89
N ALA A 480 9.55 -16.57 4.64
CA ALA A 480 9.83 -15.79 3.42
C ALA A 480 9.61 -16.60 2.13
N GLU A 481 9.93 -17.89 2.15
CA GLU A 481 9.72 -18.81 1.03
C GLU A 481 8.25 -18.90 0.59
N PHE A 482 7.30 -18.94 1.53
CA PHE A 482 5.87 -18.93 1.21
C PHE A 482 5.35 -17.56 0.82
N ARG A 483 6.16 -16.50 0.95
CA ARG A 483 5.78 -15.12 0.61
C ARG A 483 6.46 -14.60 -0.65
N GLU A 484 7.31 -15.42 -1.29
CA GLU A 484 8.17 -15.03 -2.42
C GLU A 484 7.40 -14.34 -3.55
N PHE A 485 6.25 -14.90 -3.95
CA PHE A 485 5.42 -14.38 -5.05
C PHE A 485 4.13 -13.70 -4.57
N SER A 486 3.96 -13.51 -3.27
CA SER A 486 2.72 -13.07 -2.66
C SER A 486 2.63 -11.58 -2.42
N THR A 487 1.41 -11.07 -2.33
CA THR A 487 1.22 -9.64 -2.07
C THR A 487 1.60 -9.28 -0.64
N ARG A 488 2.13 -8.08 -0.47
CA ARG A 488 2.36 -7.46 0.86
C ARG A 488 1.51 -6.21 1.06
N ALA A 489 0.61 -5.91 0.12
CA ALA A 489 -0.20 -4.69 0.12
C ALA A 489 -1.13 -4.56 1.33
N HIS A 490 -1.39 -5.65 2.05
CA HIS A 490 -2.29 -5.69 3.20
C HIS A 490 -1.58 -5.86 4.53
N ASP A 491 -0.25 -6.02 4.55
CA ASP A 491 0.50 -6.28 5.79
C ASP A 491 0.33 -5.15 6.80
N TRP A 492 0.37 -3.91 6.34
CA TRP A 492 0.29 -2.71 7.17
C TRP A 492 -1.02 -2.57 7.96
N LYS A 493 -2.09 -3.25 7.51
CA LYS A 493 -3.41 -3.25 8.15
C LYS A 493 -3.78 -4.61 8.76
N THR A 494 -2.86 -5.56 8.77
CA THR A 494 -3.10 -6.90 9.32
C THR A 494 -2.73 -6.94 10.80
N ILE A 495 -3.73 -6.76 11.66
CA ILE A 495 -3.55 -6.75 13.11
C ILE A 495 -3.50 -8.19 13.63
N PRO A 496 -2.46 -8.60 14.39
CA PRO A 496 -2.40 -9.95 14.95
C PRO A 496 -3.60 -10.28 15.83
N ALA A 497 -4.18 -11.46 15.65
CA ALA A 497 -5.36 -11.89 16.41
C ALA A 497 -5.12 -11.88 17.94
N LYS A 498 -3.93 -12.28 18.39
CA LYS A 498 -3.54 -12.22 19.81
C LYS A 498 -3.60 -10.78 20.36
N THR A 499 -3.16 -9.79 19.58
CA THR A 499 -3.22 -8.37 19.95
C THR A 499 -4.67 -7.90 20.06
N VAL A 500 -5.54 -8.32 19.15
CA VAL A 500 -6.97 -8.00 19.21
C VAL A 500 -7.62 -8.60 20.47
N VAL A 501 -7.36 -9.88 20.76
CA VAL A 501 -7.89 -10.57 21.95
C VAL A 501 -7.44 -9.87 23.23
N GLU A 502 -6.15 -9.53 23.34
CA GLU A 502 -5.60 -8.80 24.49
C GLU A 502 -6.35 -7.49 24.74
N LEU A 503 -6.56 -6.69 23.68
CA LEU A 503 -7.19 -5.38 23.77
C LEU A 503 -8.67 -5.46 24.16
N ILE A 504 -9.46 -6.31 23.50
CA ILE A 504 -10.88 -6.47 23.81
C ILE A 504 -11.06 -7.02 25.23
N SER A 505 -10.23 -8.00 25.63
CA SER A 505 -10.24 -8.53 27.00
C SER A 505 -9.83 -7.50 28.06
N GLY A 506 -8.95 -6.57 27.69
CA GLY A 506 -8.52 -5.47 28.56
C GLY A 506 -9.63 -4.45 28.78
N GLU A 507 -10.40 -4.13 27.73
CA GLU A 507 -11.56 -3.24 27.81
C GLU A 507 -12.66 -3.81 28.70
N ALA A 508 -13.03 -5.08 28.51
CA ALA A 508 -14.05 -5.75 29.33
C ALA A 508 -13.71 -5.71 30.83
N ARG A 509 -12.46 -6.00 31.19
CA ARG A 509 -11.99 -5.97 32.59
C ARG A 509 -12.01 -4.57 33.22
N ARG A 510 -11.78 -3.51 32.42
CA ARG A 510 -11.88 -2.13 32.90
C ARG A 510 -13.34 -1.75 33.17
N CYS A 511 -14.26 -2.17 32.30
CA CYS A 511 -15.68 -1.92 32.48
C CYS A 511 -16.23 -2.58 33.75
N ASP A 512 -15.78 -3.80 34.07
CA ASP A 512 -16.18 -4.49 35.30
C ASP A 512 -15.63 -3.78 36.56
N ALA A 513 -14.41 -3.24 36.49
CA ALA A 513 -13.79 -2.51 37.61
C ALA A 513 -14.42 -1.13 37.85
N ASP A 514 -14.79 -0.42 36.78
CA ASP A 514 -15.40 0.92 36.84
C ASP A 514 -16.93 0.88 37.04
N SER A 515 -17.55 -0.30 37.01
CA SER A 515 -18.99 -0.49 37.31
C SER A 515 -19.38 -0.20 38.77
N VAL A 516 -18.39 0.10 39.64
CA VAL A 516 -18.61 0.67 40.97
C VAL A 516 -18.92 2.19 40.91
N ASP A 517 -18.67 2.85 39.78
CA ASP A 517 -18.91 4.29 39.58
C ASP A 517 -19.49 4.61 38.18
N SER A 518 -20.73 4.15 37.95
CA SER A 518 -21.80 4.63 37.03
C SER A 518 -21.47 5.33 35.67
N SER A 519 -20.33 5.08 35.03
CA SER A 519 -19.97 5.79 33.78
C SER A 519 -19.30 4.95 32.68
N CYS A 520 -19.47 3.62 32.68
CA CYS A 520 -19.10 2.80 31.52
C CYS A 520 -20.23 2.76 30.48
N ALA A 521 -20.30 3.78 29.64
CA ALA A 521 -21.29 3.96 28.57
C ALA A 521 -20.93 3.23 27.25
N PHE A 522 -20.25 2.08 27.32
CA PHE A 522 -19.92 1.26 26.14
C PHE A 522 -20.33 -0.20 26.36
N VAL A 523 -21.64 -0.46 26.53
CA VAL A 523 -22.18 -1.84 26.51
C VAL A 523 -23.51 -1.85 25.76
N PHE A 524 -23.50 -2.39 24.53
CA PHE A 524 -24.65 -3.06 23.90
C PHE A 524 -24.17 -4.19 22.99
#